data_AF-A0A2H0NLR6-F1
#
_entry.id   AF-A0A2H0NLR6-F1
#
_cell.length_a   1.000
_cell.length_b   1.000
_cell.length_c   1.000
_cell.angle_alpha   90.00
_cell.angle_beta   90.00
_cell.angle_gamma   90.00
#
_symmetry.space_group_name_H-M   'P 1'
#
loop_
_entity.id
_entity.type
_entity.pdbx_description
1 polymer ?
#
loop_
_entity_poly.entity_id
_entity_poly.type
_entity_poly.pdbx_seq_one_letter_code
_entity_poly.pdbx_strand_id
1 'polypeptide(L)'
;FADRGNVTEADNGRFNVNHNPESLHEFRVPSLRNVALTAPYFHDGNAATLEEAIAVMAKYQLGRAMPAKDLNDIAAFLRSLTGELAGQPL
;
A
#
# COMPACT_ATOMS: atom_id res chain seq x y z
N PHE A 1 4.90 11.26 -7.70
CA PHE A 1 4.88 10.36 -8.89
C PHE A 1 6.12 10.46 -9.76
N ALA A 2 7.06 11.39 -9.53
CA ALA A 2 8.31 11.49 -10.30
C ALA A 2 9.18 10.21 -10.28
N ASP A 3 9.14 9.46 -9.17
CA ASP A 3 9.89 8.20 -9.01
C ASP A 3 9.17 6.98 -9.67
N ARG A 4 7.98 7.16 -10.25
CA ARG A 4 7.28 6.10 -10.99
C ARG A 4 7.81 6.04 -12.42
N GLY A 5 8.02 4.82 -12.92
CA GLY A 5 8.43 4.56 -14.30
C GLY A 5 7.26 4.72 -15.27
N ASN A 6 6.58 3.61 -15.57
CA ASN A 6 5.50 3.60 -16.55
C ASN A 6 4.17 4.06 -15.94
N VAL A 7 3.92 5.38 -15.96
CA VAL A 7 2.66 5.98 -15.49
C VAL A 7 1.56 5.76 -16.52
N THR A 8 0.43 5.24 -16.07
CA THR A 8 -0.75 4.92 -16.88
C THR A 8 -1.96 5.76 -16.47
N GLU A 9 -3.06 5.68 -17.22
CA GLU A 9 -4.30 6.34 -16.83
C GLU A 9 -4.81 5.90 -15.44
N ALA A 10 -4.54 4.65 -15.04
CA ALA A 10 -4.92 4.15 -13.71
C ALA A 10 -4.24 4.92 -12.56
N ASP A 11 -3.07 5.52 -12.82
CA ASP A 11 -2.33 6.30 -11.83
C ASP A 11 -2.95 7.66 -11.52
N ASN A 12 -3.82 8.17 -12.39
CA ASN A 12 -4.53 9.44 -12.15
C ASN A 12 -5.45 9.38 -10.92
N GLY A 13 -5.82 8.17 -10.47
CA GLY A 13 -6.57 7.97 -9.24
C GLY A 13 -7.94 8.64 -9.28
N ARG A 14 -8.27 9.39 -8.22
CA ARG A 14 -9.57 10.05 -8.05
C ARG A 14 -9.90 11.04 -9.16
N PHE A 15 -8.90 11.62 -9.82
CA PHE A 15 -9.11 12.49 -10.99
C PHE A 15 -9.94 11.81 -12.09
N ASN A 16 -9.78 10.50 -12.30
CA ASN A 16 -10.56 9.76 -13.30
C ASN A 16 -12.06 9.73 -13.00
N VAL A 17 -12.47 10.07 -11.77
CA VAL A 17 -13.87 10.08 -11.34
C VAL A 17 -14.46 11.48 -11.34
N ASN A 18 -13.73 12.48 -10.83
CA ASN A 18 -14.28 13.82 -10.60
C ASN A 18 -13.71 14.90 -11.53
N HIS A 19 -12.68 14.58 -12.32
CA HIS A 19 -11.96 15.49 -13.20
C HIS A 19 -11.42 16.77 -12.52
N ASN A 20 -11.28 16.78 -11.19
CA ASN A 20 -10.67 17.89 -10.46
C ASN A 20 -9.15 17.72 -10.48
N PRO A 21 -8.37 18.63 -11.12
CA PRO A 21 -6.90 18.53 -11.17
C PRO A 21 -6.23 18.38 -9.80
N GLU A 22 -6.82 18.92 -8.74
CA GLU A 22 -6.30 18.77 -7.36
C GLU A 22 -6.39 17.32 -6.85
N SER A 23 -7.28 16.51 -7.40
CA SER A 23 -7.44 15.09 -7.06
C SER A 23 -6.50 14.17 -7.85
N LEU A 24 -5.56 14.72 -8.63
CA LEU A 24 -4.62 13.93 -9.40
C LEU A 24 -3.71 13.12 -8.47
N HIS A 25 -3.68 11.81 -8.71
CA HIS A 25 -2.94 10.83 -7.91
C HIS A 25 -3.44 10.62 -6.47
N GLU A 26 -4.63 11.11 -6.13
CA GLU A 26 -5.28 10.74 -4.87
C GLU A 26 -5.89 9.34 -5.00
N PHE A 27 -5.66 8.50 -3.98
CA PHE A 27 -6.26 7.17 -3.90
C PHE A 27 -6.99 7.00 -2.58
N ARG A 28 -8.03 6.17 -2.60
CA ARG A 28 -8.70 5.75 -1.38
C ARG A 28 -7.75 4.91 -0.54
N VAL A 29 -7.62 5.24 0.75
CA VAL A 29 -6.87 4.40 1.70
C VAL A 29 -7.57 3.04 1.81
N PRO A 30 -6.89 1.92 1.47
CA PRO A 30 -7.48 0.59 1.55
C PRO A 30 -7.56 0.10 3.00
N SER A 31 -8.40 -0.91 3.23
CA SER A 31 -8.34 -1.70 4.47
C SER A 31 -7.03 -2.49 4.53
N LEU A 32 -6.48 -2.66 5.73
CA LEU A 32 -5.30 -3.49 5.97
C LEU A 32 -5.62 -4.86 6.58
N ARG A 33 -6.90 -5.22 6.72
CA ARG A 33 -7.30 -6.59 7.10
C ARG A 33 -6.88 -7.57 6.01
N ASN A 34 -6.32 -8.71 6.41
CA ASN A 34 -5.76 -9.74 5.51
C ASN A 34 -4.64 -9.25 4.58
N VAL A 35 -4.03 -8.09 4.81
CA VAL A 35 -3.03 -7.51 3.89
C VAL A 35 -1.81 -8.41 3.68
N ALA A 36 -1.48 -9.26 4.66
CA ALA A 36 -0.40 -10.22 4.52
C ALA A 36 -0.64 -11.29 3.42
N LEU A 37 -1.87 -11.44 2.94
CA LEU A 37 -2.27 -12.43 1.93
C LEU A 37 -2.62 -11.83 0.56
N THR A 38 -2.50 -10.50 0.41
CA THR A 38 -2.98 -9.78 -0.79
C THR A 38 -1.86 -9.15 -1.60
N ALA A 39 -0.68 -9.77 -1.62
CA ALA A 39 0.38 -9.34 -2.53
C ALA A 39 -0.02 -9.59 -4.00
N PRO A 40 0.48 -8.79 -4.96
CA PRO A 40 1.33 -7.62 -4.77
C PRO A 40 0.56 -6.38 -4.31
N TYR A 41 1.27 -5.36 -3.84
CA TYR A 41 0.72 -4.19 -3.15
C TYR A 41 0.65 -2.93 -4.02
N PHE A 42 -0.15 -1.96 -3.57
CA PHE A 42 -0.54 -0.72 -4.26
C PHE A 42 -1.52 -0.94 -5.43
N HIS A 43 -2.04 0.15 -5.99
CA HIS A 43 -3.05 0.09 -7.05
C HIS A 43 -2.54 -0.50 -8.36
N ASP A 44 -1.22 -0.52 -8.54
CA ASP A 44 -0.54 -1.04 -9.72
C ASP A 44 0.30 -2.30 -9.45
N GLY A 45 0.27 -2.84 -8.23
CA GLY A 45 0.98 -4.07 -7.87
C GLY A 45 2.51 -3.96 -7.90
N ASN A 46 3.07 -2.76 -7.79
CA ASN A 46 4.52 -2.55 -7.99
C ASN A 46 5.39 -2.98 -6.79
N ALA A 47 4.81 -3.16 -5.59
CA ALA A 47 5.55 -3.70 -4.45
C ALA A 47 5.24 -5.19 -4.26
N ALA A 48 6.27 -6.02 -4.29
CA ALA A 48 6.12 -7.48 -4.25
C ALA A 48 5.94 -7.99 -2.81
N THR A 49 6.49 -7.29 -1.81
CA THR A 49 6.48 -7.72 -0.41
C THR A 49 5.83 -6.70 0.52
N LEU A 50 5.34 -7.18 1.66
CA LEU A 50 4.69 -6.33 2.67
C LEU A 50 5.71 -5.33 3.23
N GLU A 51 6.94 -5.78 3.45
CA GLU A 51 8.08 -4.98 3.88
C GLU A 51 8.41 -3.85 2.90
N GLU A 52 8.43 -4.14 1.60
CA GLU A 52 8.63 -3.13 0.56
C GLU A 52 7.50 -2.10 0.58
N ALA A 53 6.25 -2.54 0.66
CA ALA A 53 5.10 -1.65 0.75
C ALA A 53 5.16 -0.73 1.98
N ILE A 54 5.55 -1.25 3.15
CA ILE A 54 5.73 -0.46 4.38
C ILE A 54 6.83 0.59 4.18
N ALA A 55 7.99 0.21 3.63
CA ALA A 55 9.10 1.12 3.39
C ALA A 55 8.72 2.25 2.42
N VAL A 56 8.01 1.92 1.34
CA VAL A 56 7.49 2.88 0.36
C VAL A 56 6.50 3.85 1.03
N MET A 57 5.58 3.35 1.86
CA MET A 57 4.64 4.19 2.60
C MET A 57 5.34 5.14 3.58
N ALA A 58 6.37 4.67 4.29
CA ALA A 58 7.16 5.51 5.19
C ALA A 58 7.85 6.66 4.43
N LYS A 59 8.45 6.37 3.26
CA LYS A 59 9.10 7.37 2.42
C LYS A 59 8.11 8.42 1.92
N TYR A 60 7.06 8.00 1.23
CA TYR A 60 6.22 8.96 0.48
C TYR A 60 5.13 9.62 1.32
N GLN A 61 4.60 8.95 2.35
CA GLN A 61 3.54 9.53 3.18
C GLN A 61 4.08 10.26 4.41
N LEU A 62 5.25 9.86 4.92
CA LEU A 62 5.83 10.45 6.14
C LEU A 62 7.15 11.17 5.90
N GLY A 63 7.71 11.12 4.70
CA GLY A 63 8.96 11.81 4.36
C GLY A 63 10.20 11.25 5.06
N ARG A 64 10.17 9.99 5.52
CA ARG A 64 11.26 9.41 6.32
C ARG A 64 11.56 7.96 5.96
N ALA A 65 12.83 7.58 6.11
CA ALA A 65 13.20 6.18 6.16
C ALA A 65 12.73 5.55 7.47
N MET A 66 12.47 4.23 7.44
CA MET A 66 12.05 3.46 8.60
C MET A 66 13.22 2.57 9.07
N PRO A 67 13.56 2.57 10.37
CA PRO A 67 14.50 1.60 10.92
C PRO A 67 14.00 0.17 10.68
N ALA A 68 14.93 -0.76 10.40
CA ALA A 68 14.58 -2.15 10.12
C ALA A 68 13.74 -2.81 11.24
N LYS A 69 14.01 -2.44 12.50
CA LYS A 69 13.22 -2.93 13.64
C LYS A 69 11.76 -2.50 13.54
N ASP A 70 11.49 -1.21 13.35
CA ASP A 70 10.13 -0.68 13.25
C ASP A 70 9.37 -1.27 12.06
N LEU A 71 10.09 -1.46 10.94
CA LEU A 71 9.53 -2.09 9.75
C LEU A 71 9.09 -3.53 10.05
N ASN A 72 9.94 -4.31 10.70
CA ASN A 72 9.64 -5.70 11.07
C ASN A 72 8.50 -5.78 12.08
N ASP A 73 8.46 -4.88 13.07
CA ASP A 73 7.39 -4.83 14.08
C ASP A 73 6.04 -4.48 13.45
N ILE A 74 6.00 -3.52 12.52
CA ILE A 74 4.79 -3.18 11.77
C ILE A 74 4.38 -4.35 10.87
N ALA A 75 5.31 -4.99 10.18
CA ALA A 75 5.01 -6.14 9.35
C ALA A 75 4.44 -7.32 10.18
N ALA A 76 4.98 -7.55 11.38
CA ALA A 76 4.44 -8.54 12.31
C ALA A 76 3.01 -8.19 12.77
N PHE A 77 2.75 -6.93 13.12
CA PHE A 77 1.41 -6.46 13.44
C PHE A 77 0.44 -6.62 12.26
N LEU A 78 0.84 -6.25 11.04
CA LEU A 78 -0.02 -6.38 9.86
C LEU A 78 -0.32 -7.85 9.52
N ARG A 79 0.61 -8.76 9.77
CA ARG A 79 0.37 -10.22 9.68
C ARG A 79 -0.65 -10.72 10.69
N SER A 80 -0.72 -10.11 11.88
CA SER A 80 -1.76 -10.45 12.87
C SER A 80 -3.15 -9.93 12.50
N LEU A 81 -3.30 -9.18 11.39
CA LEU A 81 -4.60 -8.74 10.87
C LEU A 81 -5.22 -9.73 9.88
N THR A 82 -4.60 -10.90 9.69
CA THR A 82 -5.18 -12.02 8.92
C THR A 82 -6.22 -12.73 9.77
N GLY A 83 -7.45 -12.80 9.26
CA GLY A 83 -8.57 -13.46 9.92
C GLY A 83 -8.66 -14.97 9.65
N GLU A 84 -9.77 -15.54 10.08
CA GLU A 84 -10.11 -16.94 9.89
C GLU A 84 -11.37 -17.08 9.03
N LEU A 85 -11.47 -18.16 8.26
CA LEU A 85 -12.67 -18.58 7.55
C LEU A 85 -13.16 -19.91 8.14
N ALA A 86 -14.39 -19.91 8.67
CA ALA A 86 -14.96 -21.08 9.35
C ALA A 86 -14.08 -21.67 10.48
N GLY A 87 -13.35 -20.81 11.19
CA GLY A 87 -12.45 -21.19 12.28
C GLY A 87 -11.09 -21.74 11.81
N GLN A 88 -10.78 -21.64 10.51
CA GLN A 88 -9.47 -21.96 9.96
C GLN A 88 -8.72 -20.68 9.58
N PRO A 89 -7.44 -20.52 9.96
CA PRO A 89 -6.62 -19.41 9.48
C PRO A 89 -6.63 -19.33 7.96
N LEU A 90 -6.81 -18.11 7.44
CA LEU A 90 -6.69 -17.81 6.01
C LEU A 90 -5.25 -17.93 5.51
#